data_AF-A0A3D1XUX8-F1
#
_entry.id   AF-A0A3D1XUX8-F1
#
_cell.length_a   1.000
_cell.length_b   1.000
_cell.length_c   1.000
_cell.angle_alpha   90.00
_cell.angle_beta   90.00
_cell.angle_gamma   90.00
#
_symmetry.space_group_name_H-M   'P 1'
#
loop_
_entity.id
_entity.type
_entity.pdbx_description
1 polymer ?
#
loop_
_entity_poly.entity_id
_entity_poly.type
_entity_poly.pdbx_seq_one_letter_code
_entity_poly.pdbx_strand_id
1 'polypeptide(L)'
;MQSVKPKDLKETFQKKEATEVFQLPALENHVVDLSVFTPEMAEIKAKELRENEVPKLEEEIKAALTWLDALALGDRDKREVMGYTVKQSGMKHPQEWLQEILNHPFSPYRRTAWITLYRFYFQKEVRSKEEVQNLLSLLCKQGYLVEKEEGPFKAYQKTYGLPPKAAEVLEGEPEFFQLTRSFGDLSWRVRLAEGKTAEEKGKTLLSQGKLSWKEFLDGKEGLFAVEIPAEREARRRGGTLLVRSDGIRVFPLEAAGGFQEAIEEAKKIEVFLLLRSLSWERPPYVKGMDAQKGAKITLLWYLLKNGISPLKERETLQPLREEMKAAAPLSPEEFFLERKPGIAFVEYEGTWKWEILSGEERKETQIENLFFSVERREKEGQSIIRLVTIPPWLKEFFSNCQGEFREGERFEGIPKPLQSVLHGIWGQVQKHAQIGNHAS
;
A
#
# COMPACT_ATOMS: atom_id res chain seq x y z
N MET A 1 77.14 21.23 -33.07
CA MET A 1 76.93 20.01 -33.88
C MET A 1 76.11 19.06 -33.02
N GLN A 2 74.90 18.60 -33.31
CA GLN A 2 74.00 18.69 -34.46
C GLN A 2 72.57 18.72 -33.91
N SER A 3 71.72 19.49 -34.58
CA SER A 3 70.26 19.43 -34.51
C SER A 3 69.74 18.11 -35.09
N VAL A 4 68.68 17.54 -34.53
CA VAL A 4 67.69 16.80 -35.33
C VAL A 4 66.28 17.21 -34.90
N LYS A 5 65.54 17.67 -35.90
CA LYS A 5 64.16 18.16 -35.89
C LYS A 5 63.17 17.00 -36.12
N PRO A 6 61.86 17.23 -35.97
CA PRO A 6 60.83 16.22 -35.76
C PRO A 6 60.44 15.50 -37.06
N LYS A 7 59.89 14.29 -36.93
CA LYS A 7 59.16 13.63 -38.03
C LYS A 7 57.71 13.41 -37.63
N ASP A 8 56.86 13.95 -38.48
CA ASP A 8 55.45 13.68 -38.62
C ASP A 8 55.14 12.17 -38.62
N LEU A 9 54.15 11.79 -37.83
CA LEU A 9 53.24 10.70 -38.14
C LEU A 9 51.82 11.27 -38.07
N LYS A 10 51.41 11.86 -39.19
CA LYS A 10 50.00 11.96 -39.57
C LYS A 10 49.47 10.55 -39.80
N GLU A 11 48.18 10.39 -39.48
CA GLU A 11 47.25 9.40 -40.01
C GLU A 11 47.47 7.93 -39.59
N THR A 12 46.76 7.48 -38.56
CA THR A 12 45.54 6.66 -38.71
C THR A 12 45.14 6.06 -37.37
N PHE A 13 44.24 6.73 -36.65
CA PHE A 13 43.25 6.03 -35.82
C PHE A 13 41.90 6.70 -36.09
N GLN A 14 41.17 6.11 -37.04
CA GLN A 14 39.78 6.41 -37.29
C GLN A 14 38.92 5.88 -36.12
N LYS A 15 38.21 6.81 -35.50
CA LYS A 15 36.81 6.76 -35.03
C LYS A 15 36.22 5.44 -34.53
N LYS A 16 35.76 5.47 -33.28
CA LYS A 16 34.34 5.32 -32.86
C LYS A 16 34.10 6.34 -31.73
N GLU A 17 33.53 7.52 -32.00
CA GLU A 17 32.08 7.84 -31.89
C GLU A 17 31.50 7.37 -30.53
N ALA A 18 31.00 8.21 -29.62
CA ALA A 18 30.39 9.53 -29.75
C ALA A 18 30.74 10.42 -28.54
N THR A 19 31.33 11.58 -28.79
CA THR A 19 31.30 12.71 -27.85
C THR A 19 30.27 13.66 -28.41
N GLU A 20 29.01 13.50 -28.02
CA GLU A 20 28.00 14.54 -28.21
C GLU A 20 28.39 15.71 -27.30
N VAL A 21 29.20 16.61 -27.85
CA VAL A 21 29.42 17.93 -27.28
C VAL A 21 28.08 18.65 -27.39
N PHE A 22 27.38 18.75 -26.27
CA PHE A 22 26.15 19.54 -26.17
C PHE A 22 26.50 21.00 -26.50
N GLN A 23 26.22 21.41 -27.73
CA GLN A 23 26.26 22.82 -28.12
C GLN A 23 24.92 23.44 -27.72
N LEU A 24 24.89 24.19 -26.62
CA LEU A 24 23.78 25.09 -26.34
C LEU A 24 23.84 26.24 -27.37
N PRO A 25 22.85 26.41 -28.26
CA PRO A 25 22.88 27.48 -29.24
C PRO A 25 22.70 28.84 -28.54
N ALA A 26 23.42 29.85 -29.02
CA ALA A 26 23.19 31.23 -28.62
C ALA A 26 21.77 31.64 -29.05
N LEU A 27 20.95 32.08 -28.10
CA LEU A 27 19.70 32.79 -28.41
C LEU A 27 20.08 34.08 -29.15
N GLU A 28 19.91 34.09 -30.46
CA GLU A 28 19.99 35.33 -31.24
C GLU A 28 18.94 36.31 -30.71
N ASN A 29 19.39 37.51 -30.36
CA ASN A 29 18.54 38.61 -29.92
C ASN A 29 17.61 39.06 -31.05
N HIS A 30 16.48 38.37 -31.24
CA HIS A 30 15.39 38.90 -32.04
C HIS A 30 14.66 39.97 -31.23
N VAL A 31 15.14 41.21 -31.34
CA VAL A 31 14.37 42.40 -30.98
C VAL A 31 13.23 42.50 -32.00
N VAL A 32 12.06 41.99 -31.63
CA VAL A 32 10.85 42.10 -32.44
C VAL A 32 10.24 43.47 -32.15
N ASP A 33 10.17 44.32 -33.18
CA ASP A 33 9.49 45.61 -33.16
C ASP A 33 8.01 45.41 -32.82
N LEU A 34 7.58 45.91 -31.67
CA LEU A 34 6.25 45.70 -31.08
C LEU A 34 5.16 46.59 -31.69
N SER A 35 5.46 47.37 -32.74
CA SER A 35 4.51 48.34 -33.31
C SER A 35 3.49 47.76 -34.29
N VAL A 36 3.56 46.47 -34.65
CA VAL A 36 2.57 45.81 -35.54
C VAL A 36 2.33 44.35 -35.11
N PHE A 37 1.51 44.11 -34.09
CA PHE A 37 1.03 42.77 -33.75
C PHE A 37 -0.50 42.71 -33.84
N THR A 38 -1.01 42.17 -34.95
CA THR A 38 -2.44 41.82 -35.05
C THR A 38 -2.72 40.51 -34.26
N PRO A 39 -3.95 40.29 -33.78
CA PRO A 39 -4.33 39.04 -33.11
C PRO A 39 -4.00 37.78 -33.93
N GLU A 40 -4.12 37.84 -35.25
CA GLU A 40 -3.77 36.74 -36.17
C GLU A 40 -2.27 36.43 -36.19
N MET A 41 -1.40 37.45 -36.14
CA MET A 41 0.05 37.24 -36.05
C MET A 41 0.47 36.67 -34.68
N ALA A 42 -0.25 37.04 -33.61
CA ALA A 42 -0.06 36.44 -32.30
C ALA A 42 -0.46 34.96 -32.27
N GLU A 43 -1.53 34.59 -32.98
CA GLU A 43 -2.00 33.21 -33.09
C GLU A 43 -1.08 32.33 -33.95
N ILE A 44 -0.58 32.86 -35.09
CA ILE A 44 0.44 32.20 -35.92
C ILE A 44 1.74 31.98 -35.14
N LYS A 45 2.23 33.01 -34.44
CA LYS A 45 3.44 32.89 -33.62
C LYS A 45 3.25 31.93 -32.45
N ALA A 46 2.07 31.93 -31.82
CA ALA A 46 1.70 30.97 -30.78
C ALA A 46 1.56 29.52 -31.30
N LYS A 47 1.30 29.34 -32.59
CA LYS A 47 1.25 28.03 -33.27
C LYS A 47 2.66 27.55 -33.64
N GLU A 48 3.51 28.41 -34.21
CA GLU A 48 4.91 28.11 -34.49
C GLU A 48 5.70 27.76 -33.22
N LEU A 49 5.47 28.51 -32.14
CA LEU A 49 6.00 28.22 -30.80
C LEU A 49 5.61 26.81 -30.33
N ARG A 50 4.34 26.42 -30.51
CA ARG A 50 3.82 25.12 -30.07
C ARG A 50 4.32 23.95 -30.91
N GLU A 51 4.47 24.13 -32.23
CA GLU A 51 4.81 23.04 -33.15
C GLU A 51 6.33 22.77 -33.25
N ASN A 52 7.18 23.80 -33.17
CA ASN A 52 8.62 23.64 -33.44
C ASN A 52 9.53 23.96 -32.24
N GLU A 53 9.21 24.97 -31.43
CA GLU A 53 10.12 25.45 -30.38
C GLU A 53 9.92 24.77 -29.03
N VAL A 54 8.66 24.48 -28.64
CA VAL A 54 8.35 23.83 -27.37
C VAL A 54 9.02 22.45 -27.24
N PRO A 55 8.92 21.51 -28.20
CA PRO A 55 9.57 20.20 -28.07
C PRO A 55 11.09 20.29 -27.94
N LYS A 56 11.71 21.18 -28.72
CA LYS A 56 13.15 21.43 -28.66
C LYS A 56 13.56 21.98 -27.29
N LEU A 57 12.79 22.93 -26.76
CA LEU A 57 13.00 23.50 -25.45
C LEU A 57 12.84 22.46 -24.33
N GLU A 58 11.85 21.57 -24.41
CA GLU A 58 11.68 20.48 -23.45
C GLU A 58 12.92 19.58 -23.40
N GLU A 59 13.47 19.20 -24.55
CA GLU A 59 14.69 18.38 -24.63
C GLU A 59 15.92 19.09 -24.08
N GLU A 60 16.11 20.37 -24.40
CA GLU A 60 17.21 21.19 -23.86
C GLU A 60 17.12 21.31 -22.34
N ILE A 61 15.92 21.50 -21.79
CA ILE A 61 15.69 21.59 -20.34
C ILE A 61 15.94 20.24 -19.66
N LYS A 62 15.45 19.14 -20.23
CA LYS A 62 15.74 17.79 -19.71
C LYS A 62 17.24 17.50 -19.68
N ALA A 63 17.97 17.90 -20.72
CA ALA A 63 19.42 17.71 -20.79
C ALA A 63 20.13 18.51 -19.69
N ALA A 64 19.77 19.80 -19.52
CA ALA A 64 20.32 20.64 -18.46
C ALA A 64 20.04 20.05 -17.06
N LEU A 65 18.82 19.57 -16.81
CA LEU A 65 18.44 18.96 -15.53
C LEU A 65 19.15 17.64 -15.27
N THR A 66 19.23 16.75 -16.26
CA THR A 66 19.97 15.48 -16.19
C THR A 66 21.44 15.72 -15.84
N TRP A 67 22.00 16.77 -16.42
CA TRP A 67 23.37 17.14 -16.19
C TRP A 67 23.60 17.71 -14.77
N LEU A 68 22.73 18.61 -14.31
CA LEU A 68 22.79 19.16 -12.94
C LEU A 68 22.66 18.06 -11.88
N ASP A 69 21.83 17.05 -12.14
CA ASP A 69 21.64 15.92 -11.24
C ASP A 69 22.91 15.05 -11.12
N ALA A 70 23.59 14.79 -12.25
CA ALA A 70 24.82 14.01 -12.24
C ALA A 70 25.97 14.72 -11.49
N LEU A 71 26.04 16.06 -11.54
CA LEU A 71 27.01 16.81 -10.76
C LEU A 71 26.77 16.73 -9.25
N ALA A 72 25.50 16.75 -8.84
CA ALA A 72 25.10 16.60 -7.45
C ALA A 72 25.48 15.22 -6.90
N LEU A 73 25.44 14.19 -7.75
CA LEU A 73 25.87 12.82 -7.44
C LEU A 73 27.40 12.62 -7.45
N GLY A 74 28.18 13.65 -7.76
CA GLY A 74 29.64 13.60 -7.65
C GLY A 74 30.37 13.02 -8.86
N ASP A 75 29.73 12.98 -10.03
CA ASP A 75 30.35 12.51 -11.29
C ASP A 75 31.56 13.39 -11.66
N ARG A 76 32.76 12.82 -11.49
CA ARG A 76 34.05 13.52 -11.63
C ARG A 76 34.34 13.89 -13.09
N ASP A 77 33.96 13.03 -14.02
CA ASP A 77 34.18 13.23 -15.46
C ASP A 77 33.34 14.42 -15.96
N LYS A 78 32.09 14.55 -15.50
CA LYS A 78 31.23 15.69 -15.85
C LYS A 78 31.70 17.00 -15.22
N ARG A 79 32.33 16.98 -14.04
CA ARG A 79 32.94 18.17 -13.42
C ARG A 79 34.17 18.65 -14.19
N GLU A 80 35.02 17.74 -14.64
CA GLU A 80 36.24 18.08 -15.40
C GLU A 80 35.91 18.56 -16.82
N VAL A 81 34.96 17.92 -17.50
CA VAL A 81 34.44 18.38 -18.80
C VAL A 81 33.84 19.78 -18.69
N MET A 82 33.11 20.11 -17.61
CA MET A 82 32.54 21.44 -17.40
C MET A 82 33.59 22.55 -17.31
N GLY A 83 34.63 22.32 -16.50
CA GLY A 83 35.70 23.31 -16.29
C GLY A 83 36.41 23.65 -17.60
N TYR A 84 36.44 22.72 -18.55
CA TYR A 84 37.04 22.91 -19.86
C TYR A 84 36.07 23.53 -20.87
N THR A 85 34.83 23.03 -20.97
CA THR A 85 33.85 23.49 -21.97
C THR A 85 33.34 24.90 -21.67
N VAL A 86 32.94 25.22 -20.43
CA VAL A 86 32.46 26.57 -20.05
C VAL A 86 33.54 27.63 -20.25
N LYS A 87 34.81 27.29 -20.01
CA LYS A 87 35.95 28.19 -20.22
C LYS A 87 36.32 28.40 -21.69
N GLN A 88 36.06 27.42 -22.57
CA GLN A 88 36.43 27.51 -23.99
C GLN A 88 35.30 28.01 -24.90
N SER A 89 34.03 27.76 -24.58
CA SER A 89 32.90 28.07 -25.47
C SER A 89 32.11 29.33 -25.11
N GLY A 90 32.38 29.96 -23.96
CA GLY A 90 31.61 31.12 -23.49
C GLY A 90 30.13 30.81 -23.18
N MET A 91 29.77 29.53 -23.06
CA MET A 91 28.41 29.09 -22.74
C MET A 91 28.06 29.39 -21.28
N LYS A 92 26.82 29.81 -21.04
CA LYS A 92 26.28 30.00 -19.68
C LYS A 92 26.26 28.66 -18.95
N HIS A 93 26.48 28.69 -17.64
CA HIS A 93 26.38 27.47 -16.82
C HIS A 93 24.93 26.93 -16.89
N PRO A 94 24.68 25.62 -16.99
CA PRO A 94 23.32 25.07 -17.16
C PRO A 94 22.32 25.52 -16.09
N GLN A 95 22.78 25.79 -14.88
CA GLN A 95 21.95 26.36 -13.81
C GLN A 95 21.53 27.81 -14.09
N GLU A 96 22.42 28.64 -14.63
CA GLU A 96 22.13 30.04 -14.98
C GLU A 96 21.16 30.10 -16.16
N TRP A 97 21.40 29.27 -17.19
CA TRP A 97 20.50 29.14 -18.32
C TRP A 97 19.10 28.64 -17.91
N LEU A 98 19.02 27.64 -17.02
CA LEU A 98 17.74 27.16 -16.50
C LEU A 98 17.01 28.27 -15.72
N GLN A 99 17.71 29.08 -14.93
CA GLN A 99 17.09 30.22 -14.25
C GLN A 99 16.62 31.30 -15.24
N GLU A 100 17.36 31.55 -16.31
CA GLU A 100 16.96 32.48 -17.36
C GLU A 100 15.65 32.05 -18.02
N ILE A 101 15.54 30.77 -18.41
CA ILE A 101 14.33 30.28 -19.09
C ILE A 101 13.11 30.22 -18.16
N LEU A 102 13.29 29.88 -16.88
CA LEU A 102 12.22 29.91 -15.88
C LEU A 102 11.69 31.33 -15.61
N ASN A 103 12.52 32.35 -15.91
CA ASN A 103 12.19 33.77 -15.78
C ASN A 103 12.00 34.48 -17.13
N HIS A 104 11.89 33.72 -18.23
CA HIS A 104 11.81 34.27 -19.58
C HIS A 104 10.63 35.23 -19.73
N PRO A 105 10.73 36.34 -20.49
CA PRO A 105 9.65 37.34 -20.60
C PRO A 105 8.35 36.78 -21.19
N PHE A 106 8.44 35.77 -22.05
CA PHE A 106 7.28 35.15 -22.71
C PHE A 106 6.73 33.96 -21.90
N SER A 107 5.44 34.01 -21.58
CA SER A 107 4.77 33.00 -20.73
C SER A 107 4.81 31.55 -21.26
N PRO A 108 4.76 31.26 -22.59
CA PRO A 108 4.85 29.88 -23.07
C PRO A 108 6.17 29.21 -22.71
N TYR A 109 7.30 29.92 -22.81
CA TYR A 109 8.61 29.38 -22.45
C TYR A 109 8.70 29.12 -20.94
N ARG A 110 8.23 30.06 -20.10
CA ARG A 110 8.18 29.85 -18.65
C ARG A 110 7.33 28.63 -18.30
N ARG A 111 6.14 28.51 -18.90
CA ARG A 111 5.22 27.38 -18.71
C ARG A 111 5.88 26.06 -19.08
N THR A 112 6.44 25.95 -20.28
CA THR A 112 7.16 24.76 -20.74
C THR A 112 8.32 24.42 -19.81
N ALA A 113 9.08 25.42 -19.37
CA ALA A 113 10.20 25.21 -18.47
C ALA A 113 9.78 24.67 -17.10
N TRP A 114 8.77 25.27 -16.47
CA TRP A 114 8.25 24.79 -15.20
C TRP A 114 7.65 23.38 -15.30
N ILE A 115 6.85 23.10 -16.35
CA ILE A 115 6.26 21.77 -16.56
C ILE A 115 7.36 20.71 -16.74
N THR A 116 8.35 21.00 -17.59
CA THR A 116 9.45 20.07 -17.87
C THR A 116 10.27 19.81 -16.61
N LEU A 117 10.55 20.84 -15.83
CA LEU A 117 11.25 20.73 -14.55
C LEU A 117 10.51 19.82 -13.58
N TYR A 118 9.21 20.04 -13.35
CA TYR A 118 8.45 19.20 -12.42
C TYR A 118 8.31 17.77 -12.92
N ARG A 119 8.06 17.57 -14.23
CA ARG A 119 8.00 16.21 -14.82
C ARG A 119 9.32 15.47 -14.61
N PHE A 120 10.45 16.12 -14.88
CA PHE A 120 11.77 15.52 -14.69
C PHE A 120 11.96 15.02 -13.25
N TYR A 121 11.69 15.85 -12.25
CA TYR A 121 11.85 15.46 -10.85
C TYR A 121 10.81 14.45 -10.37
N PHE A 122 9.54 14.60 -10.76
CA PHE A 122 8.47 13.68 -10.35
C PHE A 122 8.51 12.34 -11.06
N GLN A 123 9.26 12.21 -12.17
CA GLN A 123 9.47 10.93 -12.85
C GLN A 123 10.66 10.13 -12.32
N LYS A 124 11.55 10.74 -11.51
CA LYS A 124 12.71 10.04 -10.92
C LYS A 124 12.30 8.76 -10.20
N GLU A 125 13.16 7.75 -10.31
CA GLU A 125 13.05 6.55 -9.50
C GLU A 125 13.44 6.86 -8.06
N VAL A 126 12.45 6.80 -7.17
CA VAL A 126 12.64 6.88 -5.71
C VAL A 126 11.95 5.68 -5.09
N ARG A 127 12.57 5.11 -4.06
CA ARG A 127 12.19 3.82 -3.47
C ARG A 127 11.72 3.91 -2.03
N SER A 128 11.87 5.06 -1.39
CA SER A 128 11.53 5.27 0.02
C SER A 128 10.86 6.61 0.28
N LYS A 129 10.09 6.68 1.38
CA LYS A 129 9.57 7.94 1.92
C LYS A 129 10.66 8.99 2.15
N GLU A 130 11.81 8.57 2.65
CA GLU A 130 12.94 9.47 2.93
C GLU A 130 13.50 10.08 1.63
N GLU A 131 13.66 9.30 0.57
CA GLU A 131 14.08 9.81 -0.74
C GLU A 131 13.11 10.84 -1.32
N VAL A 132 11.79 10.61 -1.17
CA VAL A 132 10.79 11.61 -1.57
C VAL A 132 10.92 12.88 -0.74
N GLN A 133 11.06 12.77 0.58
CA GLN A 133 11.22 13.94 1.44
C GLN A 133 12.50 14.72 1.12
N ASN A 134 13.59 14.03 0.83
CA ASN A 134 14.86 14.62 0.40
C ASN A 134 14.72 15.34 -0.95
N LEU A 135 14.05 14.71 -1.93
CA LEU A 135 13.74 15.32 -3.21
C LEU A 135 12.91 16.61 -3.04
N LEU A 136 11.82 16.57 -2.27
CA LEU A 136 10.96 17.74 -2.07
C LEU A 136 11.67 18.85 -1.29
N SER A 137 12.47 18.49 -0.29
CA SER A 137 13.30 19.46 0.44
C SER A 137 14.35 20.11 -0.46
N LEU A 138 14.94 19.36 -1.39
CA LEU A 138 15.87 19.90 -2.38
C LEU A 138 15.17 20.90 -3.31
N LEU A 139 13.98 20.57 -3.82
CA LEU A 139 13.19 21.48 -4.66
C LEU A 139 12.80 22.76 -3.91
N CYS A 140 12.48 22.67 -2.61
CA CYS A 140 12.27 23.85 -1.77
C CYS A 140 13.52 24.70 -1.62
N LYS A 141 14.68 24.08 -1.33
CA LYS A 141 15.96 24.80 -1.21
C LYS A 141 16.35 25.50 -2.52
N GLN A 142 16.02 24.92 -3.65
CA GLN A 142 16.28 25.48 -4.99
C GLN A 142 15.23 26.54 -5.42
N GLY A 143 14.21 26.78 -4.60
CA GLY A 143 13.14 27.74 -4.91
C GLY A 143 12.13 27.25 -5.95
N TYR A 144 12.13 25.96 -6.28
CA TYR A 144 11.19 25.33 -7.21
C TYR A 144 9.90 24.88 -6.54
N LEU A 145 9.89 24.73 -5.22
CA LEU A 145 8.67 24.48 -4.44
C LEU A 145 8.65 25.37 -3.20
N VAL A 146 7.45 25.59 -2.66
CA VAL A 146 7.27 26.29 -1.38
C VAL A 146 6.45 25.41 -0.45
N GLU A 147 6.93 25.19 0.77
CA GLU A 147 6.16 24.51 1.82
C GLU A 147 4.99 25.41 2.25
N LYS A 148 3.77 24.87 2.24
CA LYS A 148 2.54 25.59 2.59
C LYS A 148 1.70 24.72 3.54
N GLU A 149 0.76 25.34 4.24
CA GLU A 149 -0.26 24.60 5.00
C GLU A 149 -1.16 23.79 4.04
N GLU A 150 -1.58 24.43 2.95
CA GLU A 150 -2.40 23.84 1.90
C GLU A 150 -1.78 24.04 0.51
N GLY A 151 -1.97 23.06 -0.38
CA GLY A 151 -1.35 23.05 -1.69
C GLY A 151 -1.57 21.76 -2.48
N PRO A 152 -1.26 21.78 -3.78
CA PRO A 152 -1.54 20.70 -4.73
C PRO A 152 -0.67 19.46 -4.53
N PHE A 153 0.51 19.59 -3.92
CA PHE A 153 1.47 18.49 -3.79
C PHE A 153 1.55 18.06 -2.32
N LYS A 154 0.75 17.07 -1.95
CA LYS A 154 0.72 16.54 -0.58
C LYS A 154 1.54 15.25 -0.46
N ALA A 155 2.65 15.31 0.27
CA ALA A 155 3.44 14.14 0.60
C ALA A 155 3.51 13.95 2.12
N TYR A 156 2.90 12.88 2.60
CA TYR A 156 2.89 12.50 4.01
C TYR A 156 2.30 13.61 4.90
N GLN A 157 3.10 14.18 5.80
CA GLN A 157 2.70 15.23 6.75
C GLN A 157 2.96 16.65 6.23
N LYS A 158 3.52 16.80 5.03
CA LYS A 158 3.87 18.10 4.46
C LYS A 158 3.11 18.36 3.17
N THR A 159 2.79 19.62 2.97
CA THR A 159 2.13 20.09 1.76
C THR A 159 3.02 21.11 1.07
N TYR A 160 3.09 21.01 -0.26
CA TYR A 160 3.92 21.84 -1.09
C TYR A 160 3.06 22.50 -2.17
N GLY A 161 3.43 23.73 -2.52
CA GLY A 161 2.82 24.49 -3.59
C GLY A 161 3.84 25.06 -4.55
N LEU A 162 3.33 25.67 -5.62
CA LEU A 162 4.13 26.37 -6.60
C LEU A 162 4.68 27.69 -6.01
N PRO A 163 5.92 28.08 -6.38
CA PRO A 163 6.40 29.44 -6.14
C PRO A 163 5.59 30.44 -6.97
N PRO A 164 5.51 31.73 -6.58
CA PRO A 164 4.66 32.72 -7.25
C PRO A 164 4.85 32.80 -8.77
N LYS A 165 6.10 32.74 -9.24
CA LYS A 165 6.44 32.80 -10.67
C LYS A 165 5.94 31.59 -11.47
N ALA A 166 5.86 30.42 -10.84
CA ALA A 166 5.32 29.23 -11.47
C ALA A 166 3.78 29.23 -11.41
N ALA A 167 3.21 29.68 -10.28
CA ALA A 167 1.76 29.78 -10.10
C ALA A 167 1.11 30.67 -11.17
N GLU A 168 1.72 31.82 -11.47
CA GLU A 168 1.26 32.79 -12.48
C GLU A 168 0.99 32.16 -13.87
N VAL A 169 1.78 31.14 -14.26
CA VAL A 169 1.72 30.56 -15.61
C VAL A 169 1.17 29.14 -15.67
N LEU A 170 0.89 28.52 -14.52
CA LEU A 170 0.43 27.13 -14.42
C LEU A 170 -0.93 26.98 -13.74
N GLU A 171 -1.28 27.80 -12.75
CA GLU A 171 -2.56 27.63 -12.05
C GLU A 171 -3.73 27.88 -13.01
N GLY A 172 -4.67 26.93 -13.08
CA GLY A 172 -5.81 26.97 -13.99
C GLY A 172 -5.58 26.30 -15.35
N GLU A 173 -4.35 25.90 -15.67
CA GLU A 173 -4.01 25.26 -16.94
C GLU A 173 -4.20 23.73 -16.92
N PRO A 174 -4.62 23.08 -18.03
CA PRO A 174 -4.79 21.63 -18.10
C PRO A 174 -3.55 20.82 -17.69
N GLU A 175 -2.36 21.29 -18.03
CA GLU A 175 -1.08 20.65 -17.76
C GLU A 175 -0.75 20.65 -16.27
N PHE A 176 -1.28 21.59 -15.49
CA PHE A 176 -1.14 21.58 -14.05
C PHE A 176 -1.84 20.37 -13.42
N PHE A 177 -2.99 19.95 -13.94
CA PHE A 177 -3.64 18.70 -13.51
C PHE A 177 -2.81 17.46 -13.86
N GLN A 178 -2.05 17.49 -14.96
CA GLN A 178 -1.15 16.39 -15.31
C GLN A 178 0.06 16.34 -14.36
N LEU A 179 0.54 17.49 -13.87
CA LEU A 179 1.60 17.57 -12.87
C LEU A 179 1.17 17.00 -11.52
N THR A 180 -0.04 17.34 -11.05
CA THR A 180 -0.57 16.77 -9.80
C THR A 180 -0.75 15.26 -9.90
N ARG A 181 -1.19 14.75 -11.07
CA ARG A 181 -1.21 13.31 -11.35
C ARG A 181 0.19 12.69 -11.31
N SER A 182 1.17 13.30 -11.98
CA SER A 182 2.56 12.81 -11.99
C SER A 182 3.15 12.73 -10.57
N PHE A 183 2.82 13.70 -9.72
CA PHE A 183 3.20 13.68 -8.31
C PHE A 183 2.46 12.58 -7.51
N GLY A 184 1.19 12.35 -7.83
CA GLY A 184 0.43 11.19 -7.32
C GLY A 184 1.10 9.87 -7.69
N ASP A 185 1.55 9.73 -8.93
CA ASP A 185 2.23 8.53 -9.45
C ASP A 185 3.59 8.31 -8.76
N LEU A 186 4.35 9.37 -8.47
CA LEU A 186 5.56 9.31 -7.64
C LEU A 186 5.24 8.71 -6.25
N SER A 187 4.25 9.25 -5.57
CA SER A 187 3.84 8.80 -4.23
C SER A 187 3.35 7.34 -4.25
N TRP A 188 2.62 6.96 -5.30
CA TRP A 188 2.14 5.60 -5.50
C TRP A 188 3.28 4.60 -5.74
N ARG A 189 4.25 4.93 -6.61
CA ARG A 189 5.42 4.08 -6.89
C ARG A 189 6.23 3.78 -5.63
N VAL A 190 6.43 4.79 -4.78
CA VAL A 190 7.14 4.62 -3.50
C VAL A 190 6.38 3.70 -2.56
N ARG A 191 5.06 3.88 -2.45
CA ARG A 191 4.22 2.99 -1.65
C ARG A 191 4.30 1.54 -2.14
N LEU A 192 4.36 1.30 -3.45
CA LEU A 192 4.55 -0.03 -4.01
C LEU A 192 5.94 -0.60 -3.70
N ALA A 193 6.99 0.21 -3.82
CA ALA A 193 8.37 -0.19 -3.50
C ALA A 193 8.54 -0.54 -2.02
N GLU A 194 8.02 0.29 -1.11
CA GLU A 194 7.99 0.02 0.33
C GLU A 194 7.16 -1.22 0.65
N GLY A 195 6.04 -1.43 -0.04
CA GLY A 195 5.21 -2.62 0.08
C GLY A 195 5.96 -3.90 -0.28
N LYS A 196 6.66 -3.91 -1.42
CA LYS A 196 7.49 -5.06 -1.85
C LYS A 196 8.61 -5.34 -0.86
N THR A 197 9.31 -4.29 -0.41
CA THR A 197 10.39 -4.42 0.58
C THR A 197 9.86 -4.98 1.90
N ALA A 198 8.69 -4.51 2.36
CA ALA A 198 8.05 -5.02 3.56
C ALA A 198 7.60 -6.48 3.40
N GLU A 199 7.12 -6.88 2.22
CA GLU A 199 6.74 -8.27 1.92
C GLU A 199 7.95 -9.21 1.93
N GLU A 200 9.05 -8.82 1.28
CA GLU A 200 10.31 -9.59 1.26
C GLU A 200 10.90 -9.72 2.67
N LYS A 201 10.90 -8.63 3.42
CA LYS A 201 11.31 -8.63 4.83
C LYS A 201 10.38 -9.52 5.66
N GLY A 202 9.07 -9.45 5.46
CA GLY A 202 8.08 -10.28 6.13
C GLY A 202 8.32 -11.77 5.88
N LYS A 203 8.55 -12.19 4.63
CA LYS A 203 8.91 -13.57 4.28
C LYS A 203 10.18 -14.03 4.98
N THR A 204 11.18 -13.16 5.06
CA THR A 204 12.45 -13.42 5.75
C THR A 204 12.26 -13.56 7.27
N LEU A 205 11.36 -12.78 7.88
CA LEU A 205 11.04 -12.90 9.30
C LEU A 205 10.26 -14.19 9.60
N LEU A 206 9.31 -14.57 8.73
CA LEU A 206 8.56 -15.81 8.87
C LEU A 206 9.47 -17.04 8.83
N SER A 207 10.47 -17.07 7.93
CA SER A 207 11.41 -18.19 7.84
C SER A 207 12.37 -18.31 9.04
N GLN A 208 12.52 -17.24 9.83
CA GLN A 208 13.28 -17.27 11.09
C GLN A 208 12.48 -17.86 12.26
N GLY A 209 11.14 -17.84 12.17
CA GLY A 209 10.26 -18.46 13.16
C GLY A 209 10.45 -19.98 13.18
N LYS A 210 10.81 -20.52 14.35
CA LYS A 210 11.04 -21.96 14.55
C LYS A 210 9.93 -22.64 15.33
N LEU A 211 9.11 -21.85 16.02
CA LEU A 211 7.99 -22.32 16.81
C LEU A 211 6.71 -22.26 15.99
N SER A 212 5.89 -23.31 16.10
CA SER A 212 4.46 -23.21 15.78
C SER A 212 3.73 -22.34 16.82
N TRP A 213 2.51 -21.88 16.49
CA TRP A 213 1.72 -21.10 17.44
C TRP A 213 1.36 -21.90 18.71
N LYS A 214 1.18 -23.23 18.59
CA LYS A 214 0.90 -24.12 19.74
C LYS A 214 2.11 -24.20 20.66
N GLU A 215 3.27 -24.55 20.12
CA GLU A 215 4.52 -24.59 20.89
C GLU A 215 4.84 -23.26 21.56
N PHE A 216 4.59 -22.15 20.86
CA PHE A 216 4.76 -20.81 21.41
C PHE A 216 3.83 -20.56 22.61
N LEU A 217 2.54 -20.89 22.51
CA LEU A 217 1.58 -20.72 23.61
C LEU A 217 1.82 -21.69 24.77
N ASP A 218 2.36 -22.87 24.49
CA ASP A 218 2.74 -23.88 25.49
C ASP A 218 4.02 -23.50 26.27
N GLY A 219 4.64 -22.36 25.94
CA GLY A 219 5.80 -21.85 26.65
C GLY A 219 7.12 -22.47 26.20
N LYS A 220 7.20 -23.00 24.97
CA LYS A 220 8.48 -23.42 24.40
C LYS A 220 9.36 -22.20 24.14
N GLU A 221 10.62 -22.30 24.54
CA GLU A 221 11.63 -21.28 24.27
C GLU A 221 12.01 -21.27 22.78
N GLY A 222 12.19 -20.07 22.22
CA GLY A 222 12.62 -19.92 20.84
C GLY A 222 12.02 -18.73 20.11
N LEU A 223 12.12 -18.76 18.79
CA LEU A 223 11.64 -17.70 17.90
C LEU A 223 10.27 -18.05 17.33
N PHE A 224 9.32 -17.14 17.47
CA PHE A 224 8.00 -17.23 16.88
C PHE A 224 7.79 -16.05 15.93
N ALA A 225 7.37 -16.37 14.71
CA ALA A 225 7.06 -15.37 13.68
C ALA A 225 5.61 -15.53 13.26
N VAL A 226 4.91 -14.41 13.10
CA VAL A 226 3.47 -14.42 12.78
C VAL A 226 3.11 -13.28 11.84
N GLU A 227 2.24 -13.57 10.88
CA GLU A 227 1.61 -12.57 10.03
C GLU A 227 0.39 -11.97 10.73
N ILE A 228 0.28 -10.65 10.68
CA ILE A 228 -0.75 -9.87 11.34
C ILE A 228 -1.60 -9.23 10.25
N PRO A 229 -2.90 -9.57 10.18
CA PRO A 229 -3.78 -9.06 9.15
C PRO A 229 -3.96 -7.54 9.28
N ALA A 230 -4.22 -6.88 8.15
CA ALA A 230 -4.60 -5.48 8.16
C ALA A 230 -6.04 -5.32 8.69
N GLU A 231 -6.23 -4.49 9.72
CA GLU A 231 -7.56 -4.19 10.23
C GLU A 231 -8.24 -3.14 9.32
N ARG A 232 -9.36 -3.53 8.70
CA ARG A 232 -10.13 -2.66 7.79
C ARG A 232 -10.66 -1.40 8.48
N GLU A 233 -11.09 -1.52 9.75
CA GLU A 233 -11.73 -0.42 10.49
C GLU A 233 -10.71 0.55 11.12
N ALA A 234 -9.61 0.04 11.67
CA ALA A 234 -8.63 0.85 12.39
C ALA A 234 -7.58 1.52 11.48
N ARG A 235 -7.64 1.32 10.15
CA ARG A 235 -6.58 1.69 9.19
C ARG A 235 -5.18 1.22 9.61
N ARG A 236 -5.09 0.20 10.49
CA ARG A 236 -3.83 -0.36 10.92
C ARG A 236 -3.31 -1.24 9.80
N ARG A 237 -2.21 -0.80 9.20
CA ARG A 237 -1.50 -1.55 8.16
C ARG A 237 -0.97 -2.83 8.80
N GLY A 238 -1.32 -3.98 8.23
CA GLY A 238 -0.83 -5.30 8.65
C GLY A 238 0.69 -5.43 8.46
N GLY A 239 1.21 -6.62 8.71
CA GLY A 239 2.63 -6.89 8.61
C GLY A 239 3.06 -8.20 9.26
N THR A 240 4.36 -8.40 9.41
CA THR A 240 4.93 -9.59 10.07
C THR A 240 5.64 -9.19 11.34
N LEU A 241 5.44 -9.96 12.41
CA LEU A 241 6.09 -9.78 13.70
C LEU A 241 6.96 -10.99 14.03
N LEU A 242 8.21 -10.75 14.44
CA LEU A 242 9.12 -11.74 15.00
C LEU A 242 9.33 -11.45 16.49
N VAL A 243 9.11 -12.46 17.32
CA VAL A 243 9.32 -12.41 18.77
C VAL A 243 10.19 -13.55 19.26
N ARG A 244 10.85 -13.34 20.40
CA ARG A 244 11.54 -14.39 21.16
C ARG A 244 10.74 -14.71 22.41
N SER A 245 10.47 -15.99 22.65
CA SER A 245 9.94 -16.51 23.91
C SER A 245 11.07 -17.11 24.75
N ASP A 246 11.10 -16.78 26.05
CA ASP A 246 11.86 -17.52 27.07
C ASP A 246 10.97 -18.52 27.85
N GLY A 247 9.78 -18.80 27.31
CA GLY A 247 8.77 -19.67 27.91
C GLY A 247 7.82 -18.96 28.89
N ILE A 248 8.20 -17.80 29.42
CA ILE A 248 7.36 -16.99 30.32
C ILE A 248 7.09 -15.60 29.74
N ARG A 249 8.09 -15.02 29.09
CA ARG A 249 8.13 -13.67 28.55
C ARG A 249 8.36 -13.73 27.06
N VAL A 250 7.72 -12.78 26.38
CA VAL A 250 7.78 -12.60 24.94
C VAL A 250 8.41 -11.25 24.66
N PHE A 251 9.53 -11.26 23.95
CA PHE A 251 10.31 -10.08 23.60
C PHE A 251 10.12 -9.77 22.11
N PRO A 252 9.72 -8.54 21.75
CA PRO A 252 9.71 -8.12 20.35
C PRO A 252 11.16 -8.05 19.83
N LEU A 253 11.42 -8.67 18.68
CA LEU A 253 12.75 -8.63 18.06
C LEU A 253 12.79 -7.73 16.83
N GLU A 254 11.83 -7.93 15.92
CA GLU A 254 11.79 -7.25 14.64
C GLU A 254 10.37 -7.33 14.03
N ALA A 255 10.05 -6.39 13.15
CA ALA A 255 8.82 -6.39 12.39
C ALA A 255 9.03 -5.86 10.96
N ALA A 256 8.07 -6.18 10.10
CA ALA A 256 7.90 -5.64 8.76
C ALA A 256 6.47 -5.12 8.60
N GLY A 257 6.30 -3.98 7.94
CA GLY A 257 4.97 -3.39 7.67
C GLY A 257 4.58 -2.27 8.63
N GLY A 258 3.28 -2.12 8.89
CA GLY A 258 2.68 -0.93 9.50
C GLY A 258 3.13 -0.57 10.92
N PHE A 259 3.65 -1.54 11.65
CA PHE A 259 4.04 -1.41 13.06
C PHE A 259 5.54 -1.56 13.29
N GLN A 260 6.35 -1.55 12.22
CA GLN A 260 7.80 -1.72 12.30
C GLN A 260 8.46 -0.72 13.25
N GLU A 261 8.20 0.58 13.08
CA GLU A 261 8.75 1.64 13.94
C GLU A 261 8.35 1.45 15.40
N ALA A 262 7.09 1.08 15.65
CA ALA A 262 6.58 0.88 16.99
C ALA A 262 7.23 -0.31 17.71
N ILE A 263 7.59 -1.36 16.97
CA ILE A 263 8.31 -2.54 17.47
C ILE A 263 9.79 -2.24 17.73
N GLU A 264 10.44 -1.47 16.85
CA GLU A 264 11.82 -1.01 17.08
C GLU A 264 11.92 -0.14 18.35
N GLU A 265 10.96 0.75 18.57
CA GLU A 265 10.87 1.50 19.83
C GLU A 265 10.65 0.58 21.04
N ALA A 266 9.73 -0.39 20.95
CA ALA A 266 9.45 -1.33 22.02
C ALA A 266 10.70 -2.13 22.42
N LYS A 267 11.50 -2.54 21.44
CA LYS A 267 12.79 -3.20 21.64
C LYS A 267 13.80 -2.29 22.35
N LYS A 268 13.93 -1.02 21.91
CA LYS A 268 14.86 -0.05 22.53
C LYS A 268 14.55 0.21 24.00
N ILE A 269 13.28 0.20 24.40
CA ILE A 269 12.86 0.42 25.79
C ILE A 269 12.67 -0.88 26.60
N GLU A 270 13.14 -2.01 26.05
CA GLU A 270 13.17 -3.34 26.66
C GLU A 270 11.77 -3.84 27.10
N VAL A 271 10.77 -3.63 26.26
CA VAL A 271 9.41 -4.15 26.49
C VAL A 271 9.39 -5.68 26.40
N PHE A 272 8.66 -6.31 27.30
CA PHE A 272 8.28 -7.71 27.20
C PHE A 272 6.80 -7.89 27.57
N LEU A 273 6.18 -8.91 26.99
CA LEU A 273 4.83 -9.36 27.33
C LEU A 273 4.92 -10.67 28.12
N LEU A 274 4.14 -10.82 29.20
CA LEU A 274 4.01 -12.13 29.84
C LEU A 274 3.17 -13.04 28.93
N LEU A 275 3.70 -14.20 28.55
CA LEU A 275 3.04 -15.13 27.62
C LEU A 275 1.63 -15.50 28.10
N ARG A 276 1.48 -15.80 29.40
CA ARG A 276 0.18 -16.12 30.03
C ARG A 276 -0.88 -15.03 29.86
N SER A 277 -0.50 -13.77 29.58
CA SER A 277 -1.47 -12.70 29.38
C SER A 277 -2.23 -12.83 28.05
N LEU A 278 -1.73 -13.61 27.09
CA LEU A 278 -2.43 -13.83 25.82
C LEU A 278 -3.76 -14.60 25.99
N SER A 279 -3.94 -15.32 27.10
CA SER A 279 -5.22 -15.97 27.43
C SER A 279 -6.24 -15.02 28.07
N TRP A 280 -5.84 -13.82 28.47
CA TRP A 280 -6.73 -12.87 29.15
C TRP A 280 -7.72 -12.26 28.15
N GLU A 281 -8.88 -11.83 28.63
CA GLU A 281 -9.86 -11.12 27.79
C GLU A 281 -9.39 -9.70 27.44
N ARG A 282 -8.65 -9.06 28.35
CA ARG A 282 -8.18 -7.69 28.23
C ARG A 282 -6.64 -7.64 28.29
N PRO A 283 -6.01 -6.64 27.63
CA PRO A 283 -4.57 -6.47 27.69
C PRO A 283 -4.10 -6.23 29.13
N PRO A 284 -2.87 -6.64 29.47
CA PRO A 284 -2.34 -6.44 30.80
C PRO A 284 -2.16 -4.95 31.11
N TYR A 285 -2.67 -4.53 32.28
CA TYR A 285 -2.47 -3.19 32.83
C TYR A 285 -1.62 -3.26 34.09
N VAL A 286 -0.50 -2.54 34.11
CA VAL A 286 0.40 -2.47 35.28
C VAL A 286 0.34 -1.06 35.85
N LYS A 287 -0.24 -0.93 37.05
CA LYS A 287 -0.36 0.35 37.75
C LYS A 287 1.03 0.90 38.09
N GLY A 288 1.28 2.17 37.78
CA GLY A 288 2.57 2.83 38.03
C GLY A 288 3.65 2.56 36.96
N MET A 289 3.31 1.83 35.89
CA MET A 289 4.18 1.69 34.74
C MET A 289 4.19 2.97 33.90
N ASP A 290 5.36 3.28 33.33
CA ASP A 290 5.50 4.33 32.33
C ASP A 290 4.48 4.18 31.20
N ALA A 291 3.84 5.28 30.81
CA ALA A 291 2.74 5.28 29.84
C ALA A 291 3.18 4.78 28.46
N GLN A 292 4.41 5.11 28.04
CA GLN A 292 4.96 4.66 26.76
C GLN A 292 5.22 3.14 26.79
N LYS A 293 5.84 2.62 27.85
CA LYS A 293 6.01 1.16 28.03
C LYS A 293 4.67 0.42 28.07
N GLY A 294 3.68 0.94 28.81
CA GLY A 294 2.34 0.35 28.90
C GLY A 294 1.63 0.29 27.54
N ALA A 295 1.74 1.34 26.74
CA ALA A 295 1.19 1.38 25.39
C ALA A 295 1.84 0.34 24.47
N LYS A 296 3.16 0.12 24.55
CA LYS A 296 3.88 -0.87 23.76
C LYS A 296 3.56 -2.31 24.17
N ILE A 297 3.40 -2.59 25.47
CA ILE A 297 2.93 -3.91 25.94
C ILE A 297 1.53 -4.19 25.39
N THR A 298 0.63 -3.20 25.48
CA THR A 298 -0.73 -3.31 24.96
C THR A 298 -0.72 -3.57 23.46
N LEU A 299 0.10 -2.84 22.70
CA LEU A 299 0.27 -3.06 21.26
C LEU A 299 0.74 -4.48 20.97
N LEU A 300 1.81 -4.95 21.63
CA LEU A 300 2.37 -6.29 21.41
C LEU A 300 1.35 -7.39 21.71
N TRP A 301 0.54 -7.20 22.76
CA TRP A 301 -0.55 -8.12 23.10
C TRP A 301 -1.60 -8.21 21.98
N TYR A 302 -2.08 -7.07 21.46
CA TYR A 302 -3.05 -7.06 20.36
C TYR A 302 -2.46 -7.68 19.09
N LEU A 303 -1.22 -7.33 18.75
CA LEU A 303 -0.53 -7.86 17.57
C LEU A 303 -0.43 -9.39 17.61
N LEU A 304 -0.01 -9.96 18.74
CA LEU A 304 0.11 -11.41 18.89
C LEU A 304 -1.26 -12.10 18.91
N LYS A 305 -2.28 -11.55 19.58
CA LYS A 305 -3.64 -12.10 19.52
C LYS A 305 -4.18 -12.10 18.09
N ASN A 306 -4.09 -10.98 17.39
CA ASN A 306 -4.60 -10.84 16.03
C ASN A 306 -3.83 -11.71 15.03
N GLY A 307 -2.56 -11.98 15.26
CA GLY A 307 -1.78 -12.91 14.44
C GLY A 307 -2.07 -14.39 14.74
N ILE A 308 -2.27 -14.75 16.01
CA ILE A 308 -2.49 -16.14 16.42
C ILE A 308 -3.93 -16.59 16.17
N SER A 309 -4.93 -15.73 16.35
CA SER A 309 -6.34 -16.11 16.18
C SER A 309 -6.61 -16.74 14.80
N PRO A 310 -6.19 -16.14 13.66
CA PRO A 310 -6.38 -16.75 12.35
C PRO A 310 -5.61 -18.07 12.18
N LEU A 311 -4.42 -18.22 12.78
CA LEU A 311 -3.67 -19.48 12.72
C LEU A 311 -4.38 -20.59 13.49
N LYS A 312 -4.91 -20.25 14.67
CA LYS A 312 -5.74 -21.15 15.47
C LYS A 312 -6.99 -21.55 14.72
N GLU A 313 -7.68 -20.59 14.11
CA GLU A 313 -8.85 -20.86 13.27
C GLU A 313 -8.49 -21.76 12.09
N ARG A 314 -7.42 -21.46 11.35
CA ARG A 314 -6.98 -22.25 10.20
C ARG A 314 -6.62 -23.68 10.57
N GLU A 315 -5.84 -23.91 11.63
CA GLU A 315 -5.43 -25.28 11.98
C GLU A 315 -6.50 -26.09 12.71
N THR A 316 -7.44 -25.45 13.41
CA THR A 316 -8.46 -26.18 14.19
C THR A 316 -9.81 -26.26 13.50
N LEU A 317 -10.22 -25.20 12.79
CA LEU A 317 -11.53 -25.13 12.15
C LEU A 317 -11.48 -25.61 10.71
N GLN A 318 -10.40 -25.37 9.98
CA GLN A 318 -10.35 -25.73 8.56
C GLN A 318 -10.38 -27.25 8.32
N PRO A 319 -9.63 -28.09 9.04
CA PRO A 319 -9.75 -29.55 8.88
C PRO A 319 -11.17 -30.03 9.20
N LEU A 320 -11.80 -29.47 10.23
CA LEU A 320 -13.18 -29.80 10.60
C LEU A 320 -14.17 -29.37 9.52
N ARG A 321 -14.00 -28.17 8.93
CA ARG A 321 -14.81 -27.70 7.79
C ARG A 321 -14.64 -28.64 6.59
N GLU A 322 -13.41 -29.03 6.26
CA GLU A 322 -13.11 -29.91 5.13
C GLU A 322 -13.69 -31.31 5.34
N GLU A 323 -13.56 -31.88 6.54
CA GLU A 323 -14.16 -33.16 6.92
C GLU A 323 -15.70 -33.11 6.81
N MET A 324 -16.33 -32.08 7.36
CA MET A 324 -17.79 -31.92 7.33
C MET A 324 -18.31 -31.63 5.92
N LYS A 325 -17.56 -30.89 5.10
CA LYS A 325 -17.85 -30.67 3.67
C LYS A 325 -17.73 -31.97 2.88
N ALA A 326 -16.67 -32.77 3.11
CA ALA A 326 -16.49 -34.05 2.43
C ALA A 326 -17.58 -35.07 2.78
N ALA A 327 -18.11 -35.01 4.00
CA ALA A 327 -19.23 -35.85 4.45
C ALA A 327 -20.61 -35.36 3.96
N ALA A 328 -20.70 -34.17 3.34
CA ALA A 328 -21.93 -33.60 2.84
C ALA A 328 -22.05 -33.80 1.32
N PRO A 329 -22.93 -34.71 0.84
CA PRO A 329 -23.11 -34.97 -0.58
C PRO A 329 -23.83 -33.82 -1.33
N LEU A 330 -24.53 -32.93 -0.63
CA LEU A 330 -25.24 -31.81 -1.24
C LEU A 330 -24.51 -30.49 -1.02
N SER A 331 -24.54 -29.65 -2.04
CA SER A 331 -24.21 -28.23 -1.92
C SER A 331 -25.31 -27.46 -1.16
N PRO A 332 -24.98 -26.30 -0.54
CA PRO A 332 -25.99 -25.40 0.03
C PRO A 332 -27.08 -25.00 -0.96
N GLU A 333 -26.74 -24.77 -2.23
CA GLU A 333 -27.69 -24.41 -3.29
C GLU A 333 -28.71 -25.53 -3.56
N GLU A 334 -28.23 -26.76 -3.73
CA GLU A 334 -29.10 -27.94 -3.90
C GLU A 334 -29.99 -28.18 -2.69
N PHE A 335 -29.46 -27.95 -1.49
CA PHE A 335 -30.21 -28.11 -0.27
C PHE A 335 -31.27 -27.01 -0.10
N PHE A 336 -30.93 -25.73 -0.29
CA PHE A 336 -31.82 -24.63 0.04
C PHE A 336 -32.74 -24.22 -1.12
N LEU A 337 -32.24 -24.21 -2.35
CA LEU A 337 -32.98 -23.70 -3.51
C LEU A 337 -33.73 -24.80 -4.25
N GLU A 338 -33.07 -25.95 -4.46
CA GLU A 338 -33.69 -27.10 -5.14
C GLU A 338 -34.45 -28.01 -4.17
N ARG A 339 -34.30 -27.77 -2.86
CA ARG A 339 -34.93 -28.53 -1.77
C ARG A 339 -34.65 -30.04 -1.82
N LYS A 340 -33.50 -30.46 -2.36
CA LYS A 340 -33.12 -31.87 -2.45
C LYS A 340 -33.00 -32.52 -1.05
N PRO A 341 -33.45 -33.78 -0.88
CA PRO A 341 -33.18 -34.54 0.34
C PRO A 341 -31.73 -35.02 0.37
N GLY A 342 -31.09 -34.94 1.53
CA GLY A 342 -29.69 -35.27 1.73
C GLY A 342 -29.02 -34.41 2.81
N ILE A 343 -27.72 -34.61 3.00
CA ILE A 343 -26.90 -33.88 3.98
C ILE A 343 -26.17 -32.74 3.26
N ALA A 344 -26.24 -31.55 3.83
CA ALA A 344 -25.49 -30.37 3.37
C ALA A 344 -24.63 -29.81 4.50
N PHE A 345 -23.43 -29.38 4.15
CA PHE A 345 -22.60 -28.52 5.01
C PHE A 345 -23.07 -27.09 4.83
N VAL A 346 -23.37 -26.40 5.92
CA VAL A 346 -23.85 -25.02 5.90
C VAL A 346 -22.99 -24.15 6.79
N GLU A 347 -22.68 -22.95 6.32
CA GLU A 347 -21.84 -21.96 7.00
C GLU A 347 -22.50 -20.59 6.87
N TYR A 348 -22.59 -19.86 7.99
CA TYR A 348 -23.03 -18.47 7.98
C TYR A 348 -21.83 -17.57 7.80
N GLU A 349 -21.86 -16.70 6.78
CA GLU A 349 -20.79 -15.74 6.56
C GLU A 349 -20.94 -14.54 7.50
N GLY A 350 -20.00 -14.41 8.45
CA GLY A 350 -19.94 -13.32 9.42
C GLY A 350 -20.18 -13.77 10.88
N THR A 351 -20.41 -12.79 11.75
CA THR A 351 -20.68 -13.01 13.18
C THR A 351 -22.18 -13.04 13.43
N TRP A 352 -22.68 -14.15 13.97
CA TRP A 352 -24.09 -14.29 14.34
C TRP A 352 -24.36 -13.63 15.69
N LYS A 353 -25.39 -12.78 15.75
CA LYS A 353 -25.82 -12.12 16.98
C LYS A 353 -27.04 -12.82 17.54
N TRP A 354 -26.94 -13.30 18.78
CA TRP A 354 -28.01 -14.00 19.45
C TRP A 354 -28.37 -13.34 20.78
N GLU A 355 -29.61 -12.91 20.91
CA GLU A 355 -30.11 -12.33 22.16
C GLU A 355 -30.80 -13.42 22.99
N ILE A 356 -30.27 -13.67 24.19
CA ILE A 356 -30.94 -14.51 25.19
C ILE A 356 -31.59 -13.58 26.20
N LEU A 357 -32.90 -13.74 26.39
CA LEU A 357 -33.65 -13.13 27.48
C LEU A 357 -33.49 -14.02 28.71
N SER A 358 -32.74 -13.55 29.70
CA SER A 358 -32.59 -14.22 30.99
C SER A 358 -33.19 -13.32 32.08
N GLY A 359 -34.50 -13.43 32.30
CA GLY A 359 -35.22 -12.52 33.20
C GLY A 359 -35.39 -11.12 32.56
N GLU A 360 -34.99 -10.07 33.28
CA GLU A 360 -35.05 -8.68 32.80
C GLU A 360 -33.80 -8.24 32.00
N GLU A 361 -32.72 -9.02 32.03
CA GLU A 361 -31.48 -8.69 31.31
C GLU A 361 -31.45 -9.31 29.91
N ARG A 362 -31.19 -8.44 28.91
CA ARG A 362 -30.87 -8.84 27.54
C ARG A 362 -29.38 -9.10 27.44
N LYS A 363 -28.99 -10.35 27.23
CA LYS A 363 -27.58 -10.72 26.97
C LYS A 363 -27.41 -11.03 25.49
N GLU A 364 -26.73 -10.14 24.77
CA GLU A 364 -26.30 -10.36 23.39
C GLU A 364 -25.05 -11.25 23.40
N THR A 365 -25.13 -12.40 22.74
CA THR A 365 -24.01 -13.31 22.51
C THR A 365 -23.61 -13.23 21.04
N GLN A 366 -22.33 -13.03 20.77
CA GLN A 366 -21.77 -13.06 19.44
C GLN A 366 -21.15 -14.43 19.17
N ILE A 367 -21.52 -15.05 18.05
CA ILE A 367 -21.08 -16.38 17.65
C ILE A 367 -20.33 -16.25 16.33
N GLU A 368 -19.04 -16.51 16.37
CA GLU A 368 -18.16 -16.56 15.20
C GLU A 368 -18.04 -18.00 14.69
N ASN A 369 -17.64 -18.17 13.43
CA ASN A 369 -17.41 -19.49 12.81
C ASN A 369 -18.61 -20.44 12.94
N LEU A 370 -19.81 -19.94 12.61
CA LEU A 370 -21.06 -20.69 12.70
C LEU A 370 -21.23 -21.61 11.48
N PHE A 371 -20.80 -22.86 11.60
CA PHE A 371 -20.98 -23.89 10.58
C PHE A 371 -21.40 -25.23 11.20
N PHE A 372 -22.16 -26.02 10.44
CA PHE A 372 -22.64 -27.34 10.85
C PHE A 372 -23.14 -28.15 9.64
N SER A 373 -23.39 -29.44 9.84
CA SER A 373 -24.04 -30.29 8.83
C SER A 373 -25.51 -30.49 9.19
N VAL A 374 -26.40 -30.26 8.22
CA VAL A 374 -27.84 -30.41 8.33
C VAL A 374 -28.33 -31.43 7.32
N GLU A 375 -29.35 -32.19 7.69
CA GLU A 375 -29.95 -33.19 6.80
C GLU A 375 -31.43 -32.92 6.58
N ARG A 376 -31.85 -33.04 5.32
CA ARG A 376 -33.26 -33.14 4.94
C ARG A 376 -33.57 -34.58 4.55
N ARG A 377 -34.60 -35.17 5.16
CA ARG A 377 -35.15 -36.48 4.80
C ARG A 377 -36.63 -36.37 4.52
N GLU A 378 -37.14 -37.26 3.68
CA GLU A 378 -38.58 -37.48 3.56
C GLU A 378 -39.00 -38.67 4.42
N LYS A 379 -40.01 -38.47 5.27
CA LYS A 379 -40.60 -39.52 6.11
C LYS A 379 -42.11 -39.34 6.09
N GLU A 380 -42.85 -40.39 5.71
CA GLU A 380 -44.32 -40.39 5.68
C GLU A 380 -44.91 -39.23 4.86
N GLY A 381 -44.26 -38.87 3.74
CA GLY A 381 -44.69 -37.76 2.87
C GLY A 381 -44.40 -36.36 3.43
N GLN A 382 -43.59 -36.25 4.49
CA GLN A 382 -43.19 -34.98 5.10
C GLN A 382 -41.68 -34.82 5.08
N SER A 383 -41.22 -33.61 4.76
CA SER A 383 -39.82 -33.23 4.89
C SER A 383 -39.46 -33.03 6.36
N ILE A 384 -38.34 -33.62 6.79
CA ILE A 384 -37.81 -33.56 8.14
C ILE A 384 -36.40 -32.99 8.08
N ILE A 385 -36.10 -32.04 8.96
CA ILE A 385 -34.78 -31.46 9.19
C ILE A 385 -34.19 -31.96 10.50
N ARG A 386 -32.89 -32.28 10.49
CA ARG A 386 -32.12 -32.56 11.71
C ARG A 386 -30.67 -32.12 11.58
N LEU A 387 -30.05 -31.82 12.72
CA LEU A 387 -28.62 -31.60 12.82
C LEU A 387 -27.89 -32.95 12.79
N VAL A 388 -26.85 -33.06 11.95
CA VAL A 388 -26.04 -34.28 11.82
C VAL A 388 -24.76 -34.15 12.61
N THR A 389 -23.97 -33.13 12.27
CA THR A 389 -22.65 -32.90 12.85
C THR A 389 -22.58 -31.45 13.28
N ILE A 390 -22.23 -31.24 14.56
CA ILE A 390 -22.15 -29.92 15.18
C ILE A 390 -20.74 -29.79 15.79
N PRO A 391 -20.00 -28.73 15.48
CA PRO A 391 -18.73 -28.47 16.14
C PRO A 391 -18.87 -28.36 17.67
N PRO A 392 -17.87 -28.80 18.46
CA PRO A 392 -18.00 -28.89 19.91
C PRO A 392 -18.47 -27.62 20.61
N TRP A 393 -17.99 -26.45 20.18
CA TRP A 393 -18.34 -25.14 20.77
C TRP A 393 -19.77 -24.68 20.43
N LEU A 394 -20.42 -25.27 19.42
CA LEU A 394 -21.79 -24.95 19.02
C LEU A 394 -22.82 -25.91 19.64
N LYS A 395 -22.39 -26.96 20.34
CA LYS A 395 -23.30 -27.96 20.93
C LYS A 395 -24.27 -27.36 21.95
N GLU A 396 -23.78 -26.45 22.79
CA GLU A 396 -24.61 -25.76 23.79
C GLU A 396 -25.61 -24.82 23.10
N PHE A 397 -25.16 -24.07 22.10
CA PHE A 397 -25.99 -23.18 21.30
C PHE A 397 -27.16 -23.91 20.62
N PHE A 398 -26.90 -25.10 20.07
CA PHE A 398 -27.92 -25.94 19.41
C PHE A 398 -28.52 -27.02 20.32
N SER A 399 -28.35 -26.93 21.65
CA SER A 399 -28.78 -27.97 22.59
C SER A 399 -30.26 -28.34 22.45
N ASN A 400 -31.14 -27.35 22.26
CA ASN A 400 -32.58 -27.54 22.06
C ASN A 400 -32.97 -27.97 20.64
N CYS A 401 -32.01 -28.17 19.74
CA CYS A 401 -32.22 -28.46 18.32
C CYS A 401 -31.68 -29.84 17.90
N GLN A 402 -31.36 -30.74 18.84
CA GLN A 402 -30.78 -32.06 18.54
C GLN A 402 -31.80 -33.15 18.17
N GLY A 403 -32.99 -32.76 17.68
CA GLY A 403 -34.08 -33.66 17.29
C GLY A 403 -34.36 -33.69 15.79
N GLU A 404 -35.41 -34.44 15.43
CA GLU A 404 -36.00 -34.44 14.08
C GLU A 404 -37.22 -33.53 14.07
N PHE A 405 -37.23 -32.53 13.18
CA PHE A 405 -38.28 -31.52 13.11
C PHE A 405 -38.90 -31.49 11.73
N ARG A 406 -40.22 -31.33 11.67
CA ARG A 406 -40.91 -31.15 10.38
C ARG A 406 -40.45 -29.83 9.74
N GLU A 407 -40.11 -29.89 8.47
CA GLU A 407 -39.78 -28.73 7.66
C GLU A 407 -41.06 -28.02 7.21
N GLY A 408 -41.46 -26.96 7.91
CA GLY A 408 -42.47 -26.03 7.41
C GLY A 408 -41.90 -25.02 6.41
N GLU A 409 -42.76 -24.16 5.88
CA GLU A 409 -42.31 -23.05 5.03
C GLU A 409 -41.29 -22.18 5.77
N ARG A 410 -40.18 -21.84 5.11
CA ARG A 410 -39.07 -21.09 5.73
C ARG A 410 -38.61 -21.67 7.08
N PHE A 411 -38.62 -23.00 7.20
CA PHE A 411 -38.22 -23.73 8.41
C PHE A 411 -39.14 -23.53 9.61
N GLU A 412 -40.39 -23.13 9.40
CA GLU A 412 -41.41 -23.12 10.45
C GLU A 412 -41.56 -24.53 11.08
N GLY A 413 -41.64 -24.60 12.41
CA GLY A 413 -41.66 -25.87 13.15
C GLY A 413 -40.28 -26.38 13.61
N ILE A 414 -39.18 -25.78 13.16
CA ILE A 414 -37.84 -26.02 13.71
C ILE A 414 -37.62 -25.13 14.95
N PRO A 415 -37.05 -25.65 16.06
CA PRO A 415 -36.76 -24.84 17.23
C PRO A 415 -35.67 -23.80 16.98
N LYS A 416 -35.71 -22.72 17.77
CA LYS A 416 -34.63 -21.76 17.86
C LYS A 416 -33.44 -22.34 18.66
N PRO A 417 -32.19 -21.99 18.33
CA PRO A 417 -31.79 -21.01 17.30
C PRO A 417 -31.70 -21.54 15.87
N LEU A 418 -31.80 -22.86 15.65
CA LEU A 418 -31.58 -23.50 14.34
C LEU A 418 -32.44 -22.91 13.21
N GLN A 419 -33.73 -22.67 13.46
CA GLN A 419 -34.63 -22.05 12.49
C GLN A 419 -34.07 -20.71 11.96
N SER A 420 -33.65 -19.82 12.86
CA SER A 420 -33.18 -18.48 12.51
C SER A 420 -31.88 -18.55 11.71
N VAL A 421 -30.98 -19.45 12.10
CA VAL A 421 -29.70 -19.65 11.42
C VAL A 421 -29.91 -20.20 10.01
N LEU A 422 -30.74 -21.24 9.84
CA LEU A 422 -31.06 -21.81 8.51
C LEU A 422 -31.69 -20.77 7.59
N HIS A 423 -32.59 -19.92 8.11
CA HIS A 423 -33.16 -18.81 7.35
C HIS A 423 -32.07 -17.79 6.97
N GLY A 424 -31.18 -17.42 7.89
CA GLY A 424 -30.08 -16.50 7.62
C GLY A 424 -29.16 -17.00 6.50
N ILE A 425 -28.78 -18.27 6.56
CA ILE A 425 -27.93 -18.92 5.53
C ILE A 425 -28.68 -19.02 4.20
N TRP A 426 -29.97 -19.40 4.21
CA TRP A 426 -30.80 -19.42 3.00
C TRP A 426 -30.79 -18.06 2.30
N GLY A 427 -30.89 -16.96 3.06
CA GLY A 427 -30.81 -15.60 2.52
C GLY A 427 -29.44 -15.27 1.91
N GLN A 428 -28.34 -15.83 2.42
CA GLN A 428 -27.00 -15.66 1.83
C GLN A 428 -26.87 -16.46 0.53
N VAL A 429 -27.32 -17.72 0.53
CA VAL A 429 -27.31 -18.58 -0.67
C VAL A 429 -28.14 -17.99 -1.81
N GLN A 430 -29.33 -17.45 -1.51
CA GLN A 430 -30.16 -16.77 -2.51
C GLN A 430 -29.45 -15.56 -3.15
N LYS A 431 -28.78 -14.74 -2.34
CA LYS A 431 -28.03 -13.58 -2.84
C LYS A 431 -26.87 -14.03 -3.73
N HIS A 432 -26.13 -15.06 -3.34
CA HIS A 432 -25.01 -15.57 -4.14
C HIS A 432 -25.47 -16.13 -5.49
N ALA A 433 -26.58 -16.88 -5.52
CA ALA A 433 -27.16 -17.38 -6.76
C ALA A 433 -27.64 -16.25 -7.70
N GLN A 434 -28.19 -15.16 -7.16
CA GLN A 434 -28.59 -13.99 -7.96
C GLN A 434 -27.39 -13.24 -8.55
N ILE A 435 -26.31 -13.08 -7.79
CA ILE A 435 -25.08 -12.42 -8.26
C ILE A 435 -24.38 -13.26 -9.34
N GLY A 436 -24.33 -14.58 -9.17
CA GLY A 436 -23.74 -15.50 -10.15
C GLY A 436 -24.42 -15.45 -11.52
N ASN A 437 -25.75 -15.33 -11.56
CA ASN A 437 -26.52 -15.25 -12.80
C ASN A 437 -26.43 -13.89 -13.53
N HIS A 438 -25.94 -12.83 -12.88
CA HIS A 438 -25.71 -11.52 -13.50
C HIS A 438 -24.27 -11.31 -13.99
N ALA A 439 -23.36 -12.25 -13.70
CA ALA A 439 -21.97 -12.24 -14.14
C ALA A 439 -21.68 -13.16 -15.34
N SER A 440 -22.70 -13.85 -15.85
CA SER A 440 -22.66 -14.78 -16.98
C SER A 440 -23.36 -14.25 -18.22
#